data_AF-A0A3L7MSA9-F1
#
_entry.id   AF-A0A3L7MSA9-F1
#
_cell.length_a   1.000
_cell.length_b   1.000
_cell.length_c   1.000
_cell.angle_alpha   90.00
_cell.angle_beta   90.00
_cell.angle_gamma   90.00
#
_symmetry.space_group_name_H-M   'P 1'
#
loop_
_entity.id
_entity.type
_entity.pdbx_description
1 polymer ?
#
loop_
_entity_poly.entity_id
_entity_poly.type
_entity_poly.pdbx_seq_one_letter_code
_entity_poly.pdbx_strand_id
1 'polypeptide(L)' 'GELHVLPKHIQEVALPVLRHRIVTNFNAEADGVNSDTVVQTLLNSIPLDSASNQRPLGTLIK' A
#
# COMPACT_ATOMS: atom_id res chain seq x y z
N GLY A 1 16.33 8.24 13.87
CA GLY A 1 14.97 8.44 13.33
C GLY A 1 15.06 9.40 12.17
N GLU A 2 14.36 9.12 11.07
CA GLU A 2 14.31 10.03 9.94
C GLU A 2 13.33 11.18 10.23
N LEU A 3 13.66 12.40 9.80
CA LEU A 3 12.83 13.60 10.00
C LEU A 3 11.71 13.74 8.95
N HIS A 4 11.67 12.84 7.97
CA HIS A 4 10.73 12.87 6.86
C HIS A 4 10.21 11.46 6.57
N VAL A 5 9.00 11.39 6.03
CA VAL A 5 8.37 10.12 5.67
C VAL A 5 8.73 9.78 4.23
N LEU A 6 9.28 8.59 4.02
CA LEU A 6 9.54 8.00 2.72
C LEU A 6 8.52 6.88 2.45
N PRO A 7 8.24 6.53 1.18
CA PRO A 7 7.36 5.42 0.85
C PRO A 7 7.77 4.09 1.51
N LYS A 8 9.08 3.85 1.70
CA LYS A 8 9.60 2.66 2.40
C LYS A 8 9.03 2.52 3.82
N HIS A 9 8.85 3.62 4.55
CA HIS A 9 8.32 3.60 5.92
C HIS A 9 6.86 3.13 5.93
N ILE A 10 6.09 3.44 4.88
CA ILE A 10 4.70 2.97 4.74
C ILE A 10 4.69 1.47 4.42
N GLN A 11 5.58 1.03 3.52
CA GLN A 11 5.69 -0.39 3.14
C GLN A 11 6.06 -1.27 4.34
N GLU A 12 6.96 -0.81 5.22
CA GLU A 12 7.39 -1.52 6.43
C GLU A 12 6.25 -1.80 7.41
N VAL A 13 5.24 -0.91 7.49
CA VAL A 13 4.10 -1.05 8.41
C VAL A 13 2.81 -1.52 7.74
N ALA A 14 2.81 -1.69 6.41
CA ALA A 14 1.60 -1.99 5.64
C ALA A 14 0.90 -3.28 6.09
N LEU A 15 1.65 -4.38 6.26
CA LEU A 15 1.10 -5.67 6.69
C LEU A 15 0.43 -5.60 8.07
N PRO A 16 1.11 -5.20 9.16
CA PRO A 16 0.49 -5.17 10.48
C PRO A 16 -0.69 -4.18 10.57
N VAL A 17 -0.68 -3.09 9.80
CA VAL A 17 -1.79 -2.11 9.79
C VAL A 17 -3.01 -2.62 9.04
N LEU A 18 -2.81 -3.33 7.92
CA LEU A 18 -3.89 -3.72 7.01
C LEU A 18 -4.40 -5.15 7.20
N ARG A 19 -3.65 -6.05 7.86
CA ARG A 19 -3.99 -7.48 8.03
C ARG A 19 -5.39 -7.73 8.57
N HIS A 20 -5.84 -6.94 9.54
CA HIS A 20 -7.17 -7.06 10.14
C HIS A 20 -8.17 -6.02 9.61
N ARG A 21 -7.78 -5.26 8.58
CA ARG A 21 -8.63 -4.23 7.94
C ARG A 21 -9.14 -4.64 6.57
N ILE A 22 -8.66 -5.78 6.06
CA ILE A 22 -9.06 -6.35 4.78
C ILE A 22 -9.59 -7.74 5.06
N VAL A 23 -10.78 -8.04 4.54
CA VAL A 23 -11.44 -9.34 4.66
C VAL A 23 -11.58 -9.93 3.25
N THR A 24 -11.11 -11.15 3.08
CA THR A 24 -11.23 -11.91 1.84
C THR A 24 -12.65 -12.48 1.68
N ASN A 25 -13.07 -12.72 0.44
CA ASN A 25 -14.33 -13.43 0.20
C ASN A 25 -14.13 -14.96 0.25
N PHE A 26 -15.22 -15.72 0.27
CA PHE A 26 -15.18 -17.18 0.39
C PHE A 26 -14.35 -17.86 -0.72
N ASN A 27 -14.47 -17.40 -1.96
CA ASN A 27 -13.71 -17.97 -3.08
C ASN A 27 -12.20 -17.77 -2.87
N ALA A 28 -11.79 -16.58 -2.43
CA ALA A 28 -10.39 -16.28 -2.15
C ALA A 28 -9.86 -17.14 -1.00
N GLU A 29 -10.62 -17.34 0.07
CA GLU A 29 -10.24 -18.23 1.17
C GLU A 29 -10.12 -19.69 0.72
N ALA A 30 -11.03 -20.17 -0.13
CA ALA A 30 -10.99 -21.51 -0.71
C ALA A 30 -9.73 -21.72 -1.57
N ASP A 31 -9.27 -20.67 -2.26
CA ASP A 31 -8.03 -20.65 -3.04
C ASP A 31 -6.77 -20.41 -2.18
N GLY A 32 -6.92 -20.30 -0.85
CA GLY A 32 -5.81 -20.06 0.08
C GLY A 32 -5.25 -18.63 0.04
N VAL A 33 -5.97 -17.69 -0.56
CA VAL A 33 -5.62 -16.27 -0.61
C VAL A 33 -6.05 -15.60 0.70
N ASN A 34 -5.10 -14.98 1.40
CA ASN A 34 -5.33 -14.24 2.63
C ASN A 34 -5.01 -12.74 2.45
N SER A 35 -5.36 -11.94 3.45
CA SER A 35 -5.17 -10.49 3.43
C SER A 35 -3.71 -10.07 3.21
N ASP A 36 -2.73 -10.82 3.74
CA ASP A 36 -1.31 -10.52 3.55
C ASP A 36 -0.90 -10.70 2.08
N THR A 37 -1.36 -11.78 1.44
CA THR A 37 -1.11 -12.03 0.01
C THR A 37 -1.66 -10.89 -0.86
N VAL A 38 -2.87 -10.41 -0.55
CA VAL A 38 -3.49 -9.29 -1.27
C VAL A 38 -2.67 -8.02 -1.10
N VAL A 39 -2.32 -7.66 0.14
CA VAL A 39 -1.53 -6.44 0.42
C VAL A 39 -0.16 -6.51 -0.25
N GLN A 40 0.53 -7.64 -0.18
CA GLN A 40 1.84 -7.81 -0.83
C GLN A 40 1.74 -7.67 -2.35
N THR A 41 0.69 -8.24 -2.95
CA THR A 41 0.45 -8.12 -4.40
C THR A 41 0.23 -6.67 -4.79
N LEU A 42 -0.57 -5.92 -4.03
CA LEU A 42 -0.80 -4.50 -4.26
C LEU A 42 0.49 -3.69 -4.18
N LEU A 43 1.27 -3.87 -3.10
CA LEU A 43 2.55 -3.17 -2.91
C LEU A 43 3.54 -3.44 -4.07
N ASN A 44 3.55 -4.66 -4.60
CA ASN A 44 4.41 -5.03 -5.72
C ASN A 44 3.89 -4.50 -7.07
N SER A 45 2.57 -4.38 -7.23
CA SER A 45 1.94 -3.93 -8.49
C SER A 45 1.90 -2.42 -8.68
N ILE A 46 1.94 -1.64 -7.59
CA ILE A 46 1.84 -0.19 -7.63
C ILE A 46 3.25 0.39 -7.72
N PRO A 47 3.69 0.89 -8.89
CA PRO A 47 5.00 1.50 -9.01
C PRO A 47 5.09 2.75 -8.14
N LEU A 48 6.24 2.96 -7.50
CA LEU A 48 6.53 4.22 -6.84
C LEU A 48 6.58 5.31 -7.91
N ASP A 49 5.65 6.24 -7.80
CA ASP A 49 5.47 7.32 -8.75
C ASP A 49 6.73 8.19 -8.79
N SER A 50 7.56 7.98 -9.82
CA SER A 50 8.80 8.73 -10.02
C SER A 50 8.54 10.22 -10.28
N ALA A 51 7.32 10.58 -10.70
CA ALA A 51 6.89 11.95 -10.97
C ALA A 51 6.24 12.62 -9.74
N SER A 52 5.96 11.90 -8.66
CA SER A 52 5.43 12.49 -7.41
C SER A 52 6.38 13.52 -6.79
N ASN A 53 7.68 13.41 -7.06
CA ASN A 53 8.69 14.39 -6.67
C ASN A 53 8.62 15.71 -7.48
N GLN A 54 7.76 15.77 -8.52
CA GLN A 54 7.62 16.91 -9.44
C GLN A 54 6.21 17.48 -9.52
N ARG A 55 5.24 16.93 -8.77
CA ARG A 55 3.88 17.51 -8.73
C ARG A 55 3.82 18.59 -7.65
N PRO A 56 3.73 19.88 -7.99
CA PRO A 56 3.45 20.89 -6.99
C PRO A 56 2.10 20.58 -6.36
N LEU A 57 2.08 20.43 -5.03
CA LEU A 57 0.90 20.14 -4.22
C LEU A 57 -0.24 21.19 -4.36
N GLY A 58 -0.04 22.25 -5.14
CA GLY A 58 -0.99 23.34 -5.36
C GLY A 58 -1.95 23.19 -6.55
N THR A 59 -1.93 22.08 -7.30
CA THR A 59 -2.75 21.98 -8.54
C THR A 59 -4.06 21.19 -8.37
N LEU A 60 -4.27 20.48 -7.26
CA LEU A 60 -5.45 19.61 -7.07
C LEU A 60 -6.64 20.24 -6.34
N ILE A 61 -6.66 21.57 -6.18
CA ILE A 61 -7.83 22.31 -5.70
C ILE A 61 -8.06 23.51 -6.64
N LYS A 62 -8.85 23.28 -7.69
CA LYS A 62 -9.51 24.33 -8.47
C LYS A 62 -10.94 23.88 -8.77
#